data_AF-A0A645I6L2-F1
#
_entry.id   AF-A0A645I6L2-F1
#
_cell.length_a   1.000
_cell.length_b   1.000
_cell.length_c   1.000
_cell.angle_alpha   90.00
_cell.angle_beta   90.00
_cell.angle_gamma   90.00
#
_symmetry.space_group_name_H-M   'P 1'
#
loop_
_entity.id
_entity.type
_entity.pdbx_description
1 polymer ?
#
loop_
_entity_poly.entity_id
_entity_poly.type
_entity_poly.pdbx_seq_one_letter_code
_entity_poly.pdbx_strand_id
1 'polypeptide(L)'
;MVQMTLTTWDEDLCRILEPNVATTRRRFEVLKELQKAGIPTVVWLTPILPFINDRPENIKGLLEYCGEAGVKGILTFGVGMTLRRGNREYFYRKLDQHFPGLKQQYMRSFGSSYGIESPRSKALDKLIWDFCWQHKLLHGEKQVFAYLDYLEDDRQQLSLF
;
A
#
# COMPACT_ATOMS: atom_id res chain seq x y z
N MET A 1 -8.33 15.69 -5.57
CA MET A 1 -8.31 14.32 -5.00
C MET A 1 -7.06 14.16 -4.14
N VAL A 2 -7.09 13.31 -3.12
CA VAL A 2 -5.90 12.94 -2.33
C VAL A 2 -5.61 11.45 -2.52
N GLN A 3 -4.33 11.11 -2.65
CA GLN A 3 -3.86 9.74 -2.72
C GLN A 3 -3.02 9.42 -1.47
N MET A 4 -3.21 8.25 -0.87
CA MET A 4 -2.54 7.92 0.38
C MET A 4 -2.13 6.46 0.44
N THR A 5 -0.91 6.19 0.88
CA THR A 5 -0.41 4.82 1.07
C THR A 5 -0.73 4.31 2.46
N LEU A 6 -1.25 3.09 2.58
CA LEU A 6 -1.34 2.35 3.83
C LEU A 6 -0.48 1.09 3.73
N THR A 7 0.60 1.03 4.54
CA THR A 7 1.64 0.01 4.40
C THR A 7 1.34 -1.24 5.23
N THR A 8 0.89 -1.07 6.48
CA THR A 8 0.58 -2.19 7.39
C THR A 8 -0.48 -1.77 8.40
N TRP A 9 -1.42 -2.66 8.69
CA TRP A 9 -2.48 -2.44 9.67
C TRP A 9 -1.95 -2.51 11.11
N ASP A 10 -0.91 -3.32 11.35
CA ASP A 10 -0.25 -3.46 12.64
C ASP A 10 0.55 -2.18 12.98
N GLU A 11 0.14 -1.45 14.02
CA GLU A 11 0.78 -0.20 14.42
C GLU A 11 2.21 -0.39 14.94
N ASP A 12 2.50 -1.51 15.60
CA ASP A 12 3.84 -1.77 16.12
C ASP A 12 4.80 -2.10 14.98
N LEU A 13 4.32 -2.89 14.00
CA LEU A 13 5.07 -3.12 12.77
C LEU A 13 5.26 -1.82 11.97
N CYS A 14 4.25 -0.95 11.93
CA CYS A 14 4.34 0.35 11.28
C CYS A 14 5.49 1.20 11.87
N ARG A 15 5.62 1.24 13.21
CA ARG A 15 6.72 1.96 13.89
C ARG A 15 8.10 1.38 13.58
N ILE A 16 8.20 0.10 13.24
CA ILE A 16 9.46 -0.52 12.82
C ILE A 16 9.77 -0.16 11.35
N LEU A 17 8.78 -0.28 10.48
CA LEU A 17 8.96 -0.08 9.03
C LEU A 17 9.12 1.39 8.66
N GLU A 18 8.37 2.26 9.31
CA GLU A 18 8.29 3.69 9.01
C GLU A 18 8.31 4.51 10.32
N PRO A 19 9.42 4.54 11.07
CA PRO A 19 9.48 5.12 12.42
C PRO A 19 9.20 6.62 12.50
N ASN A 20 9.42 7.35 11.41
CA ASN A 20 9.36 8.82 11.38
C ASN A 20 8.15 9.35 10.59
N VAL A 21 7.13 8.53 10.35
CA VAL A 21 5.92 8.93 9.61
C VAL A 21 4.67 8.62 10.40
N ALA A 22 3.55 9.21 9.98
CA ALA A 22 2.25 8.92 10.58
C ALA A 22 1.90 7.44 10.43
N THR A 23 1.39 6.84 11.52
CA THR A 23 0.93 5.44 11.51
C THR A 23 -0.24 5.25 10.56
N THR A 24 -0.48 4.01 10.14
CA THR A 24 -1.64 3.66 9.32
C THR A 24 -2.96 4.07 9.96
N ARG A 25 -3.10 3.92 11.29
CA ARG A 25 -4.28 4.40 12.01
C ARG A 25 -4.47 5.91 11.89
N ARG A 26 -3.39 6.69 12.04
CA ARG A 26 -3.46 8.15 11.89
C ARG A 26 -3.80 8.56 10.45
N ARG A 27 -3.26 7.84 9.46
CA ARG A 27 -3.61 8.00 8.04
C ARG A 27 -5.09 7.70 7.79
N PHE A 28 -5.62 6.62 8.37
CA PHE A 28 -7.04 6.30 8.32
C PHE A 28 -7.93 7.39 8.91
N GLU A 29 -7.57 7.97 10.06
CA GLU A 29 -8.30 9.13 10.62
C GLU A 29 -8.34 10.30 9.63
N VAL A 30 -7.23 10.60 8.97
CA VAL A 30 -7.19 11.63 7.91
C VAL A 30 -8.11 11.28 6.75
N LEU A 31 -8.15 10.01 6.31
CA LEU A 31 -9.07 9.58 5.27
C LEU A 31 -10.54 9.83 5.66
N LYS A 32 -10.91 9.58 6.91
CA LYS A 32 -12.27 9.87 7.42
C LYS A 32 -12.58 11.36 7.41
N GLU A 33 -11.65 12.21 7.81
CA GLU A 33 -11.85 13.67 7.78
C GLU A 33 -11.96 14.20 6.33
N LEU A 34 -11.15 13.66 5.41
CA LEU A 34 -11.27 13.98 3.98
C LEU A 34 -12.62 13.55 3.41
N GLN A 35 -13.11 12.37 3.81
CA GLN A 35 -14.42 11.88 3.40
C GLN A 35 -15.55 12.79 3.92
N LYS A 36 -15.50 13.23 5.18
CA LYS A 36 -16.47 14.18 5.75
C LYS A 36 -16.48 15.51 5.01
N ALA A 37 -15.31 15.95 4.55
CA ALA A 37 -15.16 17.16 3.74
C ALA A 37 -15.57 16.98 2.27
N GLY A 38 -16.02 15.79 1.86
CA GLY A 38 -16.40 15.48 0.48
C GLY A 38 -15.21 15.36 -0.48
N ILE A 39 -13.99 15.24 0.04
CA ILE A 39 -12.77 15.13 -0.77
C ILE A 39 -12.56 13.66 -1.15
N PRO A 40 -12.57 13.30 -2.45
CA PRO A 40 -12.35 11.92 -2.87
C PRO A 40 -10.91 11.47 -2.59
N THR A 41 -10.77 10.24 -2.12
CA THR A 41 -9.48 9.62 -1.79
C THR A 41 -9.27 8.29 -2.49
N VAL A 42 -8.03 8.00 -2.89
CA VAL A 42 -7.60 6.68 -3.38
C VAL A 42 -6.49 6.17 -2.47
N VAL A 43 -6.57 4.89 -2.07
CA VAL A 43 -5.55 4.26 -1.21
C VAL A 43 -4.62 3.38 -2.04
N TRP A 44 -3.33 3.47 -1.72
CA TRP A 44 -2.28 2.62 -2.30
C TRP A 44 -1.88 1.56 -1.28
N LEU A 45 -2.00 0.29 -1.64
CA LEU A 45 -1.51 -0.84 -0.85
C LEU A 45 -0.17 -1.32 -1.42
N THR A 46 0.80 -0.40 -1.55
CA THR A 46 2.14 -0.69 -2.01
C THR A 46 3.15 0.22 -1.29
N PRO A 47 4.27 -0.32 -0.76
CA PRO A 47 4.71 -1.71 -0.88
C PRO A 47 4.04 -2.65 0.13
N ILE A 48 3.86 -3.92 -0.26
CA ILE A 48 3.65 -5.04 0.67
C ILE A 48 4.92 -5.90 0.67
N LEU A 49 5.54 -6.00 1.82
CA LEU A 49 6.83 -6.62 2.07
C LEU A 49 6.66 -8.14 2.32
N PRO A 50 7.20 -9.00 1.44
CA PRO A 50 7.09 -10.45 1.60
C PRO A 50 7.63 -10.95 2.93
N PHE A 51 6.93 -11.90 3.54
CA PHE A 51 7.23 -12.47 4.86
C PHE A 51 7.12 -11.53 6.06
N ILE A 52 6.79 -10.25 5.86
CA ILE A 52 6.70 -9.24 6.93
C ILE A 52 5.23 -8.85 7.15
N ASN A 53 4.62 -8.15 6.20
CA ASN A 53 3.24 -7.66 6.27
C ASN A 53 2.34 -8.24 5.18
N ASP A 54 2.81 -9.21 4.39
CA ASP A 54 2.06 -9.93 3.36
C ASP A 54 1.19 -11.05 3.95
N ARG A 55 0.62 -10.85 5.14
CA ARG A 55 -0.30 -11.80 5.78
C ARG A 55 -1.75 -11.42 5.48
N PRO A 56 -2.67 -12.38 5.27
CA PRO A 56 -4.08 -12.09 5.02
C PRO A 56 -4.71 -11.20 6.09
N GLU A 57 -4.33 -11.36 7.35
CA GLU A 57 -4.84 -10.57 8.47
C GLU A 57 -4.48 -9.10 8.33
N ASN A 58 -3.22 -8.81 7.96
CA ASN A 58 -2.77 -7.44 7.71
C ASN A 58 -3.53 -6.80 6.55
N ILE A 59 -3.70 -7.53 5.43
CA ILE A 59 -4.43 -7.00 4.26
C ILE A 59 -5.90 -6.76 4.61
N LYS A 60 -6.57 -7.68 5.32
CA LYS A 60 -7.96 -7.50 5.75
C LYS A 60 -8.14 -6.24 6.60
N GLY A 61 -7.26 -6.02 7.58
CA GLY A 61 -7.34 -4.81 8.41
C GLY A 61 -7.13 -3.51 7.62
N LEU A 62 -6.24 -3.53 6.61
CA LEU A 62 -6.08 -2.39 5.69
C LEU A 62 -7.35 -2.14 4.86
N LEU A 63 -7.97 -3.21 4.37
CA LEU A 63 -9.21 -3.13 3.58
C LEU A 63 -10.40 -2.64 4.42
N GLU A 64 -10.53 -3.10 5.66
CA GLU A 64 -11.53 -2.61 6.61
C GLU A 64 -11.40 -1.09 6.80
N TYR A 65 -10.19 -0.57 7.00
CA TYR A 65 -9.95 0.87 7.06
C TYR A 65 -10.37 1.60 5.77
N CYS A 66 -10.08 1.04 4.59
CA CYS A 66 -10.51 1.61 3.32
C CYS A 66 -12.04 1.65 3.19
N GLY A 67 -12.72 0.55 3.56
CA GLY A 67 -14.18 0.46 3.52
C GLY A 67 -14.85 1.43 4.48
N GLU A 68 -14.38 1.50 5.74
CA GLU A 68 -14.89 2.42 6.75
C GLU A 68 -14.64 3.89 6.40
N ALA A 69 -13.51 4.21 5.77
CA ALA A 69 -13.21 5.57 5.32
C ALA A 69 -13.95 5.96 4.04
N GLY A 70 -14.63 5.02 3.37
CA GLY A 70 -15.39 5.31 2.14
C GLY A 70 -14.51 5.78 0.99
N VAL A 71 -13.30 5.21 0.85
CA VAL A 71 -12.38 5.57 -0.23
C VAL A 71 -13.00 5.28 -1.61
N LYS A 72 -12.54 5.95 -2.66
CA LYS A 72 -13.06 5.74 -4.01
C LYS A 72 -12.46 4.52 -4.70
N GLY A 73 -11.22 4.21 -4.38
CA GLY A 73 -10.55 3.06 -4.97
C GLY A 73 -9.31 2.65 -4.21
N ILE A 74 -8.88 1.43 -4.51
CA ILE A 74 -7.68 0.82 -3.98
C ILE A 74 -6.77 0.46 -5.16
N LEU A 75 -5.54 0.94 -5.08
CA LEU A 75 -4.51 0.68 -6.08
C LEU A 75 -3.44 -0.27 -5.53
N THR A 76 -3.13 -1.29 -6.33
CA THR A 76 -2.08 -2.28 -6.11
C THR A 76 -1.34 -2.51 -7.42
N PHE A 77 -0.02 -2.66 -7.37
CA PHE A 77 0.82 -3.07 -8.52
C PHE A 77 1.33 -4.51 -8.27
N GLY A 78 0.38 -5.40 -8.01
CA GLY A 78 0.63 -6.69 -7.36
C GLY A 78 1.02 -6.55 -5.89
N VAL A 79 1.11 -7.68 -5.19
CA VAL A 79 1.54 -7.73 -3.80
C VAL A 79 3.03 -7.96 -3.72
N GLY A 80 3.77 -6.87 -3.52
CA GLY A 80 5.21 -6.91 -3.50
C GLY A 80 5.86 -5.55 -3.29
N MET A 81 7.14 -5.50 -3.61
CA MET A 81 7.97 -4.31 -3.53
C MET A 81 9.03 -4.30 -4.62
N THR A 82 9.65 -3.15 -4.84
CA THR A 82 10.88 -3.07 -5.62
C THR A 82 12.07 -2.88 -4.68
N LEU A 83 13.17 -3.59 -4.97
CA LEU A 83 14.39 -3.57 -4.18
C LEU A 83 15.58 -3.22 -5.08
N ARG A 84 15.82 -1.90 -5.23
CA ARG A 84 16.93 -1.34 -6.01
C ARG A 84 18.28 -1.68 -5.38
N ARG A 85 19.30 -1.80 -6.24
CA ARG A 85 20.71 -1.80 -5.82
C ARG A 85 21.01 -0.50 -5.05
N GLY A 86 21.66 -0.59 -3.88
CA GLY A 86 21.83 0.51 -2.92
C GLY A 86 20.82 0.46 -1.78
N ASN A 87 19.53 0.30 -2.09
CA ASN A 87 18.49 0.14 -1.06
C ASN A 87 18.51 -1.26 -0.45
N ARG A 88 18.94 -2.27 -1.22
CA ARG A 88 19.01 -3.67 -0.77
C ARG A 88 19.91 -3.86 0.44
N GLU A 89 21.09 -3.25 0.41
CA GLU A 89 22.09 -3.37 1.47
C GLU A 89 21.58 -2.74 2.77
N TYR A 90 20.94 -1.57 2.67
CA TYR A 90 20.26 -0.92 3.79
C TYR A 90 19.11 -1.79 4.33
N PHE A 91 18.26 -2.28 3.43
CA PHE A 91 17.11 -3.12 3.79
C PHE A 91 17.55 -4.40 4.51
N TYR A 92 18.55 -5.11 3.99
CA TYR A 92 19.08 -6.31 4.62
C TYR A 92 19.71 -6.05 6.00
N ARG A 93 20.39 -4.92 6.18
CA ARG A 93 20.87 -4.52 7.51
C ARG A 93 19.71 -4.28 8.48
N LYS A 94 18.60 -3.70 8.01
CA LYS A 94 17.39 -3.53 8.83
C LYS A 94 16.68 -4.84 9.12
N LEU A 95 16.69 -5.80 8.18
CA LEU A 95 16.21 -7.15 8.45
C LEU A 95 17.04 -7.82 9.55
N ASP A 96 18.37 -7.75 9.50
CA ASP A 96 19.23 -8.32 10.55
C ASP A 96 18.95 -7.70 11.94
N GLN A 97 18.57 -6.41 11.98
CA GLN A 97 18.25 -5.69 13.23
C GLN A 97 16.88 -6.03 13.81
N HIS A 98 15.85 -6.09 12.98
CA HIS A 98 14.45 -6.14 13.42
C HIS A 98 13.75 -7.49 13.16
N PHE A 99 14.26 -8.28 12.22
CA PHE A 99 13.69 -9.55 11.78
C PHE A 99 14.78 -10.63 11.61
N PRO A 100 15.39 -11.13 12.70
CA PRO A 100 16.49 -12.08 12.63
C PRO A 100 16.18 -13.30 11.76
N GLY A 101 17.10 -13.66 10.86
CA GLY A 101 16.95 -14.78 9.91
C GLY A 101 16.24 -14.43 8.61
N LEU A 102 15.51 -13.31 8.55
CA LEU A 102 14.68 -12.97 7.39
C LEU A 102 15.51 -12.51 6.19
N LYS A 103 16.68 -11.89 6.42
CA LYS A 103 17.64 -11.57 5.35
C LYS A 103 18.02 -12.79 4.52
N GLN A 104 18.38 -13.90 5.19
CA GLN A 104 18.79 -15.13 4.51
C GLN A 104 17.61 -15.71 3.72
N GLN A 105 16.39 -15.61 4.24
CA GLN A 105 15.18 -16.00 3.52
C GLN A 105 14.96 -15.13 2.27
N TYR A 106 15.07 -13.81 2.37
CA TYR A 106 14.97 -12.90 1.22
C TYR A 106 16.02 -13.20 0.15
N MET A 107 17.28 -13.44 0.55
CA MET A 107 18.36 -13.77 -0.38
C MET A 107 18.09 -15.09 -1.10
N ARG A 108 17.60 -16.12 -0.39
CA ARG A 108 17.23 -17.41 -0.99
C ARG A 108 16.04 -17.30 -1.93
N SER A 109 15.01 -16.54 -1.57
CA SER A 109 13.77 -16.44 -2.35
C SER A 109 13.90 -15.53 -3.56
N PHE A 110 14.66 -14.43 -3.46
CA PHE A 110 14.61 -13.35 -4.45
C PHE A 110 15.96 -12.97 -5.05
N GLY A 111 17.07 -13.47 -4.50
CA GLY A 111 18.42 -13.20 -5.00
C GLY A 111 18.67 -11.70 -5.20
N SER A 112 19.04 -11.32 -6.42
CA SER A 112 19.30 -9.92 -6.81
C SER A 112 18.17 -9.26 -7.60
N SER A 113 16.96 -9.84 -7.61
CA SER A 113 15.82 -9.34 -8.37
C SER A 113 15.40 -7.92 -7.95
N TYR A 114 15.04 -7.10 -8.95
CA TYR A 114 14.54 -5.75 -8.74
C TYR A 114 13.09 -5.77 -8.26
N GLY A 115 12.20 -6.48 -8.96
CA GLY A 115 10.83 -6.72 -8.51
C GLY A 115 10.78 -7.94 -7.60
N ILE A 116 10.17 -7.77 -6.43
CA ILE A 116 9.96 -8.83 -5.45
C ILE A 116 8.45 -8.99 -5.26
N GLU A 117 7.95 -10.18 -5.59
CA GLU A 117 6.55 -10.55 -5.38
C GLU A 117 6.42 -11.44 -4.14
N SER A 118 5.35 -11.23 -3.37
CA SER A 118 5.02 -12.12 -2.27
C SER A 118 4.68 -13.52 -2.80
N PRO A 119 5.15 -14.61 -2.16
CA PRO A 119 4.67 -15.96 -2.47
C PRO A 119 3.16 -16.15 -2.28
N ARG A 120 2.49 -15.22 -1.57
CA ARG A 120 1.04 -15.19 -1.35
C ARG A 120 0.29 -14.24 -2.29
N SER A 121 0.98 -13.64 -3.28
CA SER A 121 0.44 -12.58 -4.14
C SER A 121 -0.93 -12.93 -4.72
N LYS A 122 -1.07 -14.09 -5.38
CA LYS A 122 -2.36 -14.54 -5.95
C LYS A 122 -3.52 -14.58 -4.94
N ALA A 123 -3.26 -15.07 -3.74
CA ALA A 123 -4.31 -15.19 -2.71
C ALA A 123 -4.69 -13.82 -2.14
N LEU A 124 -3.72 -12.94 -1.99
CA LEU A 124 -3.93 -11.59 -1.46
C LEU A 124 -4.56 -10.66 -2.50
N ASP A 125 -4.16 -10.76 -3.77
CA ASP A 125 -4.81 -10.06 -4.88
C ASP A 125 -6.27 -10.46 -4.99
N LYS A 126 -6.59 -11.77 -4.92
CA LYS A 126 -7.97 -12.24 -4.90
C LYS A 126 -8.75 -11.63 -3.73
N LEU A 127 -8.15 -11.59 -2.54
CA LEU A 127 -8.78 -11.04 -1.35
C LEU A 127 -9.07 -9.53 -1.49
N ILE A 128 -8.14 -8.76 -2.05
CA ILE A 128 -8.32 -7.33 -2.33
C ILE A 128 -9.41 -7.14 -3.39
N TRP A 129 -9.39 -7.95 -4.45
CA TRP A 129 -10.37 -7.91 -5.53
C TRP A 129 -11.79 -8.17 -5.01
N ASP A 130 -11.97 -9.27 -4.26
CA ASP A 130 -13.27 -9.66 -3.70
C ASP A 130 -13.84 -8.56 -2.80
N PHE A 131 -12.99 -7.96 -1.95
CA PHE A 131 -13.38 -6.86 -1.08
C PHE A 131 -13.83 -5.63 -1.89
N CYS A 132 -13.03 -5.19 -2.85
CA CYS A 132 -13.38 -4.04 -3.68
C CYS A 132 -14.68 -4.26 -4.45
N TRP A 133 -14.89 -5.46 -4.98
CA TRP A 133 -16.14 -5.83 -5.65
C TRP A 133 -17.34 -5.76 -4.70
N GLN A 134 -17.23 -6.35 -3.50
CA GLN A 134 -18.30 -6.34 -2.49
C GLN A 134 -18.66 -4.92 -2.02
N HIS A 135 -17.66 -4.07 -1.87
CA HIS A 135 -17.82 -2.69 -1.37
C HIS A 135 -17.99 -1.65 -2.48
N LYS A 136 -18.07 -2.06 -3.75
CA LYS A 136 -18.19 -1.18 -4.93
C LYS A 136 -17.07 -0.12 -5.01
N LEU A 137 -15.86 -0.51 -4.62
CA LEU A 137 -14.66 0.31 -4.73
C LEU A 137 -14.02 0.11 -6.10
N LEU A 138 -13.46 1.18 -6.68
CA LEU A 138 -12.63 1.05 -7.86
C LEU A 138 -11.41 0.20 -7.54
N HIS A 139 -11.13 -0.78 -8.39
CA HIS A 139 -9.97 -1.65 -8.23
C HIS A 139 -9.32 -1.97 -9.57
N GLY A 140 -8.02 -2.24 -9.51
CA GLY A 140 -7.18 -2.43 -10.68
C GLY A 140 -6.74 -1.10 -11.29
N GLU A 141 -5.51 -1.13 -11.82
CA GLU A 141 -4.80 0.05 -12.31
C GLU A 141 -5.64 0.86 -13.30
N LYS A 142 -6.22 0.21 -14.31
CA LYS A 142 -6.98 0.89 -15.36
C LYS A 142 -8.17 1.71 -14.84
N GLN A 143 -8.95 1.14 -13.93
CA GLN A 143 -10.16 1.83 -13.42
C GLN A 143 -9.78 2.99 -12.52
N VAL A 144 -8.80 2.77 -11.64
CA VAL A 144 -8.33 3.80 -10.71
C VAL A 144 -7.65 4.95 -11.46
N PHE A 145 -6.80 4.65 -12.46
CA PHE A 145 -6.16 5.68 -13.28
C PHE A 145 -7.16 6.44 -14.15
N ALA A 146 -8.13 5.77 -14.77
CA ALA A 146 -9.18 6.47 -15.50
C ALA A 146 -9.97 7.44 -14.61
N TYR A 147 -10.22 7.08 -13.34
CA TYR A 147 -10.84 7.97 -12.38
C TYR A 147 -9.93 9.13 -11.94
N LEU A 148 -8.63 8.87 -11.79
CA LEU A 148 -7.63 9.90 -11.51
C LEU A 148 -7.60 10.93 -12.63
N ASP A 149 -7.43 10.47 -13.88
CA ASP A 149 -7.36 11.32 -15.07
C ASP A 149 -8.63 12.17 -15.23
N TYR A 150 -9.81 11.58 -15.02
CA TYR A 150 -11.09 12.30 -15.07
C TYR A 150 -11.15 13.51 -14.10
N LEU A 151 -10.53 13.43 -12.93
CA LEU A 151 -10.49 14.55 -11.99
C LEU A 151 -9.35 15.55 -12.25
N GLU A 152 -8.40 15.22 -13.12
CA GLU A 152 -7.31 16.11 -13.51
C GLU A 152 -7.65 16.97 -14.71
N ASP A 153 -8.47 16.47 -15.64
CA ASP A 153 -8.82 17.14 -16.91
C ASP A 153 -9.53 18.49 -16.72
N ASP A 154 -10.23 18.68 -15.60
CA ASP A 154 -10.95 19.93 -15.28
C ASP A 154 -10.03 21.04 -14.71
N ARG A 155 -8.72 20.82 -14.62
CA ARG A 155 -7.78 21.79 -14.01
C ARG A 155 -6.86 22.40 -15.06
N GLN A 156 -7.17 23.64 -15.48
CA GLN A 156 -6.19 24.49 -16.15
C GLN A 156 -4.93 24.58 -15.28
N GLN A 157 -3.78 24.28 -15.86
CA GLN A 157 -2.50 24.48 -15.20
C GLN A 157 -2.38 25.95 -14.81
N LEU A 158 -2.26 26.20 -13.51
CA LEU A 158 -1.98 27.53 -12.98
C LEU A 158 -0.67 28.01 -13.61
N SER A 159 -0.73 29.03 -14.47
CA SER A 159 0.48 29.72 -14.91
C SER A 159 0.99 30.51 -13.71
N LEU A 160 2.26 30.32 -13.37
CA LEU A 160 2.91 31.11 -12.31
C LEU A 160 3.40 32.47 -12.81
N PHE A 161 3.10 32.84 -14.05
CA PHE A 161 3.40 34.12 -14.69
C PHE A 161 2.34 34.43 -15.75
#